data_AF-A0A7Z9SJV2-F1
#
_entry.id   AF-A0A7Z9SJV2-F1
#
_cell.length_a   1.000
_cell.length_b   1.000
_cell.length_c   1.000
_cell.angle_alpha   90.00
_cell.angle_beta   90.00
_cell.angle_gamma   90.00
#
_symmetry.space_group_name_H-M   'P 1'
#
loop_
_entity.id
_entity.type
_entity.pdbx_description
1 polymer ?
#
loop_
_entity_poly.entity_id
_entity_poly.type
_entity_poly.pdbx_seq_one_letter_code
_entity_poly.pdbx_strand_id
1 'polypeptide(L)' 'YMHILEPDSGLPAKSDLASVSVLHDKAMMADAYATAMMAMGSQKAATLAKQLNLSVVLILNQQSDFKVVKINQ' A
#
# COMPACT_ATOMS: atom_id res chain seq x y z
N TYR A 1 4.67 -4.57 14.73
CA TYR A 1 3.26 -4.84 15.09
C TYR A 1 2.40 -4.04 14.12
N MET A 2 1.46 -4.68 13.43
CA MET A 2 0.62 -4.05 12.40
C MET A 2 -0.77 -3.79 13.00
N HIS A 3 -1.24 -2.54 12.91
CA HIS A 3 -2.56 -2.13 13.44
C HIS A 3 -3.65 -2.06 12.37
N ILE A 4 -3.28 -2.28 11.10
CA ILE A 4 -4.23 -2.42 10.00
C ILE A 4 -4.67 -3.88 9.94
N LEU A 5 -5.99 -4.08 9.82
CA LEU A 5 -6.60 -5.40 9.77
C LEU A 5 -6.89 -5.79 8.33
N GLU A 6 -6.74 -7.08 8.04
CA GLU A 6 -7.21 -7.67 6.79
C GLU A 6 -8.73 -7.93 6.91
N PRO A 7 -9.55 -7.38 6.01
CA PRO A 7 -11.00 -7.37 6.18
C PRO A 7 -11.66 -8.75 6.10
N ASP A 8 -11.10 -9.70 5.34
CA ASP A 8 -11.71 -11.03 5.18
C ASP A 8 -11.53 -11.88 6.45
N SER A 9 -10.38 -11.77 7.12
CA SER A 9 -10.05 -12.53 8.34
C SER A 9 -10.25 -11.77 9.66
N GLY A 10 -10.29 -10.44 9.63
CA GLY A 10 -10.31 -9.59 10.82
C GLY A 10 -9.00 -9.60 11.63
N LEU A 11 -7.95 -10.26 11.14
CA LEU A 11 -6.65 -10.36 11.78
C LEU A 11 -5.72 -9.24 11.32
N PRO A 12 -4.61 -8.96 12.05
CA PRO A 12 -3.57 -8.03 11.56
C PRO A 12 -3.13 -8.40 10.13
N ALA A 13 -3.11 -7.42 9.25
CA ALA A 13 -2.74 -7.62 7.85
C ALA A 13 -1.33 -8.23 7.75
N LYS A 14 -1.18 -9.19 6.86
CA LYS A 14 0.12 -9.79 6.54
C LYS A 14 0.70 -9.10 5.32
N SER A 15 1.02 -7.81 5.49
CA SER A 15 1.59 -7.00 4.43
C SER A 15 3.12 -7.10 4.40
N ASP A 16 3.67 -7.17 3.20
CA ASP A 16 5.11 -7.03 2.94
C ASP A 16 5.56 -5.56 2.85
N LEU A 17 4.62 -4.63 3.02
CA LEU A 17 4.86 -3.19 2.98
C LEU A 17 5.27 -2.65 4.35
N ALA A 18 6.36 -1.89 4.36
CA ALA A 18 6.76 -1.03 5.48
C ALA A 18 6.05 0.33 5.43
N SER A 19 5.81 0.86 4.22
CA SER A 19 5.14 2.15 4.02
C SER A 19 4.45 2.22 2.66
N VAL A 20 3.40 3.02 2.59
CA VAL A 20 2.68 3.37 1.36
C VAL A 20 2.48 4.87 1.34
N SER A 21 2.75 5.51 0.21
CA SER A 21 2.43 6.92 -0.04
C SER A 21 1.65 7.04 -1.33
N VAL A 22 0.51 7.71 -1.28
CA VAL A 22 -0.39 7.92 -2.42
C VAL A 22 -0.52 9.42 -2.67
N LEU A 23 -0.34 9.85 -3.91
CA LEU A 23 -0.61 11.22 -4.33
C LEU A 23 -2.01 11.30 -4.95
N HIS A 24 -2.83 12.21 -4.43
CA HIS A 24 -4.18 12.46 -4.93
C HIS A 24 -4.62 13.89 -4.56
N ASP A 25 -5.43 14.53 -5.40
CA ASP A 25 -5.97 15.88 -5.16
C ASP A 25 -6.83 16.01 -3.89
N LYS A 26 -7.25 14.88 -3.31
CA LYS A 26 -8.12 14.81 -2.14
C LYS A 26 -7.42 13.97 -1.09
N ALA A 27 -7.02 14.60 0.01
CA ALA A 27 -6.31 13.93 1.11
C ALA A 27 -7.08 12.71 1.65
N MET A 28 -8.41 12.81 1.77
CA MET A 28 -9.27 11.70 2.18
C MET A 28 -9.13 10.47 1.26
N MET A 29 -9.03 10.69 -0.05
CA MET A 29 -8.86 9.59 -1.01
C MET A 29 -7.47 8.99 -0.92
N ALA A 30 -6.42 9.82 -0.78
CA ALA A 30 -5.05 9.34 -0.60
C ALA A 30 -4.93 8.44 0.65
N ASP A 31 -5.52 8.85 1.77
CA ASP A 31 -5.51 8.10 3.02
C ASP A 31 -6.28 6.76 2.92
N ALA A 32 -7.46 6.79 2.30
CA ALA A 32 -8.25 5.59 2.04
C ALA A 32 -7.49 4.57 1.17
N TYR A 33 -6.86 5.04 0.07
CA TYR A 33 -6.06 4.18 -0.78
C TYR A 33 -4.81 3.66 -0.08
N ALA A 34 -4.10 4.48 0.68
CA ALA A 34 -2.92 4.05 1.42
C ALA A 34 -3.26 2.94 2.43
N THR A 35 -4.37 3.09 3.16
CA THR A 35 -4.87 2.08 4.10
C THR A 35 -5.23 0.78 3.38
N ALA A 36 -6.00 0.86 2.29
CA ALA A 36 -6.39 -0.31 1.51
C ALA A 36 -5.17 -1.03 0.92
N MET A 37 -4.21 -0.28 0.36
CA MET A 37 -2.97 -0.81 -0.21
C MET A 37 -2.10 -1.49 0.85
N MET A 38 -2.00 -0.92 2.05
CA MET A 38 -1.30 -1.54 3.17
C MET A 38 -1.98 -2.86 3.58
N ALA A 39 -3.30 -2.91 3.65
CA ALA A 39 -4.04 -4.13 3.99
C ALA A 39 -3.88 -5.25 2.95
N MET A 40 -3.88 -4.91 1.65
CA MET A 40 -3.86 -5.90 0.57
C MET A 40 -2.45 -6.38 0.14
N GLY A 41 -1.39 -5.65 0.53
CA GLY A 41 0.00 -5.98 0.19
C GLY A 41 0.46 -5.47 -1.17
N SER A 42 1.77 -5.52 -1.41
CA SER A 42 2.44 -4.82 -2.52
C SER A 42 1.95 -5.22 -3.91
N GLN A 43 1.70 -6.51 -4.15
CA GLN A 43 1.33 -7.03 -5.47
C GLN A 43 -0.07 -6.55 -5.89
N LYS A 44 -1.05 -6.65 -4.99
CA LYS A 44 -2.42 -6.17 -5.22
C LYS A 44 -2.44 -4.65 -5.28
N ALA A 45 -1.71 -3.97 -4.39
CA ALA A 45 -1.58 -2.51 -4.40
C ALA A 45 -1.03 -1.98 -5.74
N ALA A 46 0.02 -2.63 -6.28
CA ALA A 46 0.59 -2.23 -7.55
C ALA A 46 -0.36 -2.44 -8.73
N THR A 47 -1.18 -3.49 -8.69
CA THR A 47 -2.21 -3.76 -9.70
C THR A 47 -3.30 -2.70 -9.64
N LEU A 48 -3.81 -2.40 -8.44
CA LEU A 48 -4.83 -1.37 -8.23
C LEU A 48 -4.34 0.03 -8.66
N ALA A 49 -3.11 0.39 -8.28
CA ALA A 49 -2.53 1.69 -8.65
C ALA A 49 -2.44 1.87 -10.17
N LYS A 50 -2.10 0.81 -10.92
CA LYS A 50 -2.09 0.84 -12.38
C LYS A 50 -3.50 0.95 -12.97
N GLN A 51 -4.45 0.19 -12.46
CA GLN A 51 -5.84 0.21 -12.93
C GLN A 51 -6.51 1.57 -12.72
N LEU A 52 -6.23 2.22 -11.60
CA LEU A 52 -6.80 3.52 -11.24
C LEU A 52 -5.93 4.71 -11.68
N ASN A 53 -4.82 4.45 -12.37
CA ASN A 53 -3.82 5.46 -12.76
C ASN A 53 -3.37 6.36 -11.60
N LEU A 54 -3.14 5.76 -10.42
CA LEU A 54 -2.69 6.46 -9.21
C LEU A 54 -1.16 6.56 -9.19
N SER A 55 -0.66 7.70 -8.73
CA SER A 55 0.76 7.91 -8.43
C SER A 55 1.05 7.43 -7.00
N VAL A 56 1.84 6.36 -6.88
CA VAL A 56 2.05 5.65 -5.61
C VAL A 56 3.52 5.28 -5.42
N VAL A 57 3.99 5.40 -4.18
CA VAL A 57 5.26 4.86 -3.71
C VAL A 57 4.98 3.77 -2.68
N LEU A 58 5.51 2.58 -2.93
CA LEU A 58 5.45 1.43 -2.03
C LEU A 58 6.86 1.16 -1.51
N ILE A 59 7.01 1.07 -0.19
CA ILE A 59 8.26 0.66 0.46
C ILE A 59 8.01 -0.73 1.06
N LEU A 60 8.71 -1.74 0.54
CA LEU A 60 8.59 -3.13 0.98
C LEU A 60 9.69 -3.45 1.99
N ASN A 61 9.33 -4.20 3.03
CA ASN A 61 10.27 -4.70 4.02
C ASN A 61 10.90 -6.02 3.53
N GLN A 62 12.18 -6.00 3.17
CA GLN A 62 12.96 -7.20 2.90
C GLN A 62 13.87 -7.47 4.11
N GLN A 63 14.25 -8.73 4.33
CA GLN A 63 14.91 -9.18 5.57
C GLN A 63 16.08 -8.30 6.05
N SER A 64 16.81 -7.65 5.13
CA SER A 64 17.98 -6.81 5.45
C SER A 64 17.99 -5.48 4.70
N ASP A 65 16.93 -5.13 3.97
CA ASP A 65 16.88 -3.90 3.16
C ASP A 65 15.44 -3.48 2.85
N PHE A 66 15.26 -2.26 2.33
CA PHE A 66 13.98 -1.77 1.85
C PHE A 66 13.97 -1.66 0.33
N LYS A 67 12.94 -2.24 -0.30
CA LYS A 67 12.72 -2.07 -1.74
C LYS A 67 11.69 -0.98 -1.98
N VAL A 68 12.08 0.01 -2.79
CA VAL A 68 11.17 1.09 -3.22
C VAL A 68 10.60 0.75 -4.60
N VAL A 69 9.27 0.74 -4.71
CA VAL A 69 8.54 0.59 -5.97
C VAL A 69 7.73 1.85 -6.20
N LYS A 70 7.88 2.45 -7.37
CA LYS A 70 7.18 3.68 -7.75
C LYS A 70 6.32 3.43 -8.99
N ILE A 71 5.10 3.94 -8.99
CA ILE A 71 4.08 3.68 -10.02
C ILE A 71 3.53 5.02 -10.50
N ASN A 72 3.42 5.18 -11.83
CA ASN A 72 2.87 6.36 -12.51
C ASN A 72 3.46 7.68 -11.98
N GLN A 73 4.80 7.80 -12.05
CA GLN A 73 5.53 9.05 -11.79
C GLN A 73 5.63 9.89 -13.05
#